data_AF-A0A0J8AY00-F1
#
_entry.id   AF-A0A0J8AY00-F1
#
_cell.length_a   1.000
_cell.length_b   1.000
_cell.length_c   1.000
_cell.angle_alpha   90.00
_cell.angle_beta   90.00
_cell.angle_gamma   90.00
#
_symmetry.space_group_name_H-M   'P 1'
#
loop_
_entity.id
_entity.type
_entity.pdbx_description
1 polymer ?
#
loop_
_entity_poly.entity_id
_entity_poly.type
_entity_poly.pdbx_seq_one_letter_code
_entity_poly.pdbx_strand_id
1 'polypeptide(L)'
;HKAPYIEELEEHMQQLHKKRALVVFERRAADNDEEMAEVQAAVDAAMSVLGRGGGNAPIIAAATSAAQAAAAAIKQQKSCPVKLDEFGRDENLQKRMDMARRSDARQRRRSRLDAKRMSYVGNDYSYPRMEGESSTDESDNESEAYDSNRDLLLQTAAEVFSDAAEEYSQLSSVKERFERWKRLYLDGYRDAYMSLSIPSIFSPYVRLELLKWDPLREDVDFYDMRWY
;
A
#
# COMPACT_ATOMS: atom_id res chain seq x y z
N HIS A 1 19.96 -22.83 -17.34
CA HIS A 1 20.09 -21.36 -17.32
C HIS A 1 18.72 -20.72 -17.02
N LYS A 2 18.33 -20.61 -15.75
CA LYS A 2 17.05 -19.98 -15.33
C LYS A 2 17.24 -18.68 -14.53
N ALA A 3 18.45 -18.45 -14.01
CA ALA A 3 18.81 -17.27 -13.23
C ALA A 3 18.39 -15.92 -13.83
N PRO A 4 18.66 -15.58 -15.11
CA PRO A 4 18.30 -14.26 -15.63
C PRO A 4 16.79 -14.01 -15.64
N TYR A 5 15.97 -15.03 -15.91
CA TYR A 5 14.51 -14.90 -15.87
C TYR A 5 14.00 -14.65 -14.44
N ILE A 6 14.61 -15.30 -13.45
CA ILE A 6 14.25 -15.11 -12.04
C ILE A 6 14.64 -13.70 -11.58
N GLU A 7 15.82 -13.21 -12.00
CA GLU A 7 16.27 -11.84 -11.71
C GLU A 7 15.34 -10.79 -12.31
N GLU A 8 14.87 -10.99 -13.55
CA GLU A 8 13.92 -10.09 -14.20
C GLU A 8 12.55 -10.08 -13.48
N LEU A 9 12.07 -11.25 -13.03
CA LEU A 9 10.85 -11.35 -12.23
C LEU A 9 10.97 -10.64 -10.88
N GLU A 10 12.10 -10.82 -10.19
CA GLU A 10 12.41 -10.11 -8.94
C GLU A 10 12.44 -8.60 -9.14
N GLU A 11 13.08 -8.13 -10.22
CA GLU A 11 13.12 -6.70 -10.54
C GLU A 11 11.71 -6.16 -10.82
N HIS A 12 10.91 -6.86 -11.63
CA HIS A 12 9.53 -6.45 -11.92
C HIS A 12 8.66 -6.40 -10.65
N MET A 13 8.76 -7.40 -9.77
CA MET A 13 8.07 -7.40 -8.48
C MET A 13 8.51 -6.22 -7.60
N GLN A 14 9.80 -5.95 -7.51
CA GLN A 14 10.31 -4.78 -6.78
C GLN A 14 9.81 -3.46 -7.36
N GLN A 15 9.79 -3.32 -8.69
CA GLN A 15 9.28 -2.12 -9.35
C GLN A 15 7.78 -1.95 -9.11
N LEU A 16 7.00 -3.04 -9.11
CA LEU A 16 5.58 -3.01 -8.79
C LEU A 16 5.34 -2.51 -7.36
N HIS A 17 6.08 -3.03 -6.38
CA HIS A 17 6.00 -2.56 -4.99
C HIS A 17 6.41 -1.09 -4.85
N LYS A 18 7.51 -0.67 -5.50
CA LYS A 18 7.96 0.74 -5.50
C LYS A 18 6.91 1.68 -6.08
N LYS A 19 6.32 1.32 -7.22
CA LYS A 19 5.26 2.12 -7.86
C LYS A 19 4.06 2.28 -6.94
N ARG A 20 3.59 1.18 -6.33
CA ARG A 20 2.49 1.23 -5.36
C ARG A 20 2.82 2.13 -4.17
N ALA A 21 4.00 1.96 -3.58
CA ALA A 21 4.45 2.77 -2.44
C ALA A 21 4.53 4.27 -2.80
N LEU A 22 5.04 4.60 -3.99
CA LEU A 22 5.11 5.98 -4.48
C LEU A 22 3.73 6.58 -4.67
N VAL A 23 2.80 5.88 -5.32
CA VAL A 23 1.42 6.35 -5.53
C VAL A 23 0.74 6.62 -4.19
N VAL A 24 0.86 5.70 -3.23
CA VAL A 24 0.31 5.87 -1.88
C VAL A 24 0.97 7.06 -1.16
N PHE A 25 2.29 7.22 -1.30
CA PHE A 25 3.03 8.32 -0.68
C PHE A 25 2.61 9.69 -1.25
N GLU A 26 2.60 9.83 -2.57
CA GLU A 26 2.19 11.06 -3.27
C GLU A 26 0.76 11.44 -2.94
N ARG A 27 -0.14 10.45 -2.91
CA ARG A 27 -1.53 10.66 -2.50
C ARG A 27 -1.63 11.15 -1.06
N ARG A 28 -0.90 10.54 -0.14
CA ARG A 28 -0.87 10.97 1.27
C ARG A 28 -0.32 12.37 1.42
N ALA A 29 0.74 12.71 0.67
CA ALA A 29 1.28 14.06 0.66
C ALA A 29 0.24 15.07 0.17
N ALA A 30 -0.42 14.79 -0.95
CA ALA A 30 -1.49 15.65 -1.48
C ALA A 30 -2.67 15.79 -0.52
N ASP A 31 -3.11 14.69 0.11
CA ASP A 31 -4.18 14.72 1.11
C ASP A 31 -3.77 15.56 2.33
N ASN A 32 -2.53 15.41 2.83
CA ASN A 32 -2.01 16.22 3.94
C ASN A 32 -1.94 17.71 3.58
N ASP A 33 -1.44 18.05 2.39
CA ASP A 33 -1.35 19.45 1.93
C ASP A 33 -2.74 20.08 1.73
N GLU A 34 -3.72 19.28 1.29
CA GLU A 34 -5.13 19.69 1.22
C GLU A 34 -5.65 20.04 2.61
N GLU A 35 -5.52 19.12 3.58
CA GLU A 35 -6.02 19.29 4.95
C GLU A 35 -5.30 20.39 5.72
N MET A 36 -3.97 20.48 5.61
CA MET A 36 -3.18 21.50 6.30
C MET A 36 -3.57 22.91 5.85
N ALA A 37 -3.87 23.11 4.56
CA ALA A 37 -4.32 24.41 4.08
C ALA A 37 -5.73 24.77 4.61
N GLU A 38 -6.65 23.80 4.67
CA GLU A 38 -7.98 24.00 5.24
C GLU A 38 -7.91 24.35 6.74
N VAL A 39 -7.09 23.61 7.50
CA VAL A 39 -6.87 23.84 8.93
C VAL A 39 -6.21 25.20 9.16
N GLN A 40 -5.17 25.54 8.41
CA GLN A 40 -4.46 26.80 8.57
C GLN A 40 -5.41 27.99 8.33
N ALA A 41 -6.20 27.96 7.25
CA ALA A 41 -7.18 29.01 6.97
C ALA A 41 -8.26 29.13 8.05
N ALA A 42 -8.73 28.00 8.58
CA ALA A 42 -9.70 27.98 9.67
C ALA A 42 -9.13 28.57 10.96
N VAL A 43 -7.88 28.22 11.31
CA VAL A 43 -7.17 28.73 12.49
C VAL A 43 -6.93 30.23 12.35
N ASP A 44 -6.44 30.70 11.22
CA ASP A 44 -6.18 32.12 10.97
C ASP A 44 -7.47 32.96 11.08
N ALA A 45 -8.58 32.45 10.53
CA ALA A 45 -9.88 33.09 10.64
C ALA A 45 -10.40 33.13 12.09
N ALA A 46 -10.30 32.03 12.83
CA ALA A 46 -10.67 31.98 14.24
C ALA A 46 -9.85 32.95 15.09
N MET A 47 -8.53 32.95 14.90
CA MET A 47 -7.59 33.80 15.64
C MET A 47 -7.83 35.29 15.35
N SER A 48 -8.20 35.64 14.11
CA SER A 48 -8.58 37.02 13.76
C SER A 48 -9.81 37.51 14.53
N VAL A 49 -10.81 36.65 14.77
CA VAL A 49 -12.01 36.98 15.55
C VAL A 49 -11.69 37.07 17.05
N LEU A 50 -10.95 36.09 17.57
CA LEU A 50 -10.55 36.05 18.99
C LEU A 50 -9.59 37.20 19.35
N GLY A 51 -8.77 37.67 18.42
CA GLY A 51 -7.90 38.83 18.62
C GLY A 51 -8.65 40.16 18.76
N ARG A 52 -9.91 40.24 18.29
CA ARG A 52 -10.75 41.46 18.32
C ARG A 52 -11.65 41.53 19.55
N GLY A 53 -11.91 40.42 20.21
CA GLY A 53 -12.68 40.37 21.45
C GLY A 53 -12.37 39.08 22.20
N GLY A 54 -12.22 39.16 23.52
CA GLY A 54 -11.79 38.03 24.35
C GLY A 54 -12.72 36.79 24.34
N GLY A 55 -12.46 35.84 25.25
CA GLY A 55 -13.09 34.51 25.28
C GLY A 55 -14.55 34.42 25.76
N ASN A 56 -15.41 35.39 25.42
CA ASN A 56 -16.83 35.31 25.79
C ASN A 56 -17.60 34.38 24.84
N ALA A 57 -18.65 33.72 25.34
CA ALA A 57 -19.49 32.78 24.58
C ALA A 57 -19.93 33.26 23.17
N PRO A 58 -20.42 34.51 22.96
CA PRO A 58 -20.79 34.97 21.62
C PRO A 58 -19.59 35.10 20.67
N ILE A 59 -18.42 35.43 21.20
CA ILE A 59 -17.20 35.59 20.40
C ILE A 59 -16.62 34.23 20.02
N ILE A 60 -16.70 33.24 20.93
CA ILE A 60 -16.36 31.85 20.62
C ILE A 60 -17.26 31.32 19.51
N ALA A 61 -18.57 31.55 19.58
CA ALA A 61 -19.50 31.17 18.51
C ALA A 61 -19.15 31.85 17.17
N ALA A 62 -18.86 33.15 17.18
CA ALA A 62 -18.44 33.87 15.98
C ALA A 62 -17.11 33.33 15.40
N ALA A 63 -16.13 33.00 16.26
CA ALA A 63 -14.86 32.41 15.84
C ALA A 63 -15.06 31.03 15.20
N THR A 64 -15.93 30.18 15.77
CA THR A 64 -16.25 28.87 15.18
C THR A 64 -16.92 29.00 13.81
N SER A 65 -17.87 29.94 13.65
CA SER A 65 -18.51 30.18 12.36
C SER A 65 -17.53 30.72 11.32
N ALA A 66 -16.60 31.60 11.71
CA ALA A 66 -15.57 32.12 10.82
C ALA A 66 -14.59 31.04 10.37
N ALA A 67 -14.17 30.16 11.29
CA ALA A 67 -13.32 29.01 10.99
C ALA A 67 -13.98 28.06 9.97
N GLN A 68 -15.26 27.72 10.18
CA GLN A 68 -16.02 26.86 9.28
C GLN A 68 -16.19 27.48 7.89
N ALA A 69 -16.48 28.78 7.82
CA ALA A 69 -16.61 29.49 6.55
C ALA A 69 -15.28 29.55 5.77
N ALA A 70 -14.16 29.79 6.46
CA ALA A 70 -12.83 29.83 5.84
C ALA A 70 -12.41 28.45 5.30
N ALA A 71 -12.62 27.37 6.06
CA ALA A 71 -12.38 26.01 5.59
C ALA A 71 -13.23 25.67 4.35
N ALA A 72 -14.52 26.03 4.37
CA ALA A 72 -15.42 25.81 3.24
C ALA A 72 -15.00 26.60 1.99
N ALA A 73 -14.48 27.82 2.15
CA ALA A 73 -13.99 28.64 1.04
C ALA A 73 -12.74 28.02 0.37
N ILE A 74 -11.77 27.54 1.15
CA ILE A 74 -10.58 26.85 0.62
C ILE A 74 -10.98 25.59 -0.15
N LYS A 75 -11.94 24.82 0.37
CA LYS A 75 -12.47 23.63 -0.29
C LYS A 75 -13.10 23.94 -1.66
N GLN A 76 -13.76 25.08 -1.79
CA GLN A 76 -14.33 25.53 -3.08
C GLN A 76 -13.25 26.05 -4.05
N GLN A 77 -12.22 26.73 -3.55
CA GLN A 77 -11.15 27.29 -4.40
C GLN A 77 -10.23 26.25 -5.01
N LYS A 78 -9.97 25.13 -4.31
CA LYS A 78 -9.07 24.07 -4.79
C LYS A 78 -9.66 23.16 -5.87
N SER A 79 -10.91 23.36 -6.31
CA SER A 79 -11.45 22.58 -7.43
C SER A 79 -10.72 22.91 -8.73
N CYS A 80 -10.20 21.90 -9.45
CA CYS A 80 -9.59 22.13 -10.78
C CYS A 80 -10.60 22.86 -11.68
N PRO A 81 -10.22 23.97 -12.34
CA PRO A 81 -11.15 24.66 -13.23
C PRO A 81 -11.53 23.77 -14.42
N VAL A 82 -12.75 23.93 -14.90
CA VAL A 82 -13.24 23.25 -16.11
C VAL A 82 -12.33 23.64 -17.27
N LYS A 83 -11.69 22.66 -17.92
CA LYS A 83 -10.83 22.91 -19.08
C LYS A 83 -11.36 22.06 -20.23
N LEU A 84 -11.99 22.73 -21.19
CA LEU A 84 -12.54 22.07 -22.37
C LEU A 84 -11.46 21.95 -23.45
N ASP A 85 -11.36 20.77 -24.06
CA ASP A 85 -10.56 20.57 -25.27
C ASP A 85 -11.25 21.17 -26.51
N GLU A 86 -10.57 21.11 -27.66
CA GLU A 86 -11.08 21.62 -28.95
C GLU A 86 -12.40 20.98 -29.41
N PHE A 87 -12.78 19.84 -28.81
CA PHE A 87 -14.02 19.12 -29.07
C PHE A 87 -15.07 19.31 -27.96
N GLY A 88 -14.83 20.21 -26.99
CA GLY A 88 -15.73 20.51 -25.88
C GLY A 88 -15.75 19.48 -24.76
N ARG A 89 -14.79 18.55 -24.70
CA ARG A 89 -14.66 17.58 -23.60
C ARG A 89 -13.86 18.18 -22.47
N ASP A 90 -14.33 18.01 -21.24
CA ASP A 90 -13.62 18.51 -20.06
C ASP A 90 -12.45 17.58 -19.70
N GLU A 91 -11.22 18.02 -19.97
CA GLU A 91 -9.98 17.31 -19.66
C GLU A 91 -9.78 17.13 -18.15
N ASN A 92 -10.36 18.01 -17.34
CA ASN A 92 -10.21 17.99 -15.89
C ASN A 92 -11.37 17.29 -15.17
N LEU A 93 -12.35 16.76 -15.90
CA LEU A 93 -13.53 16.12 -15.30
C LEU A 93 -13.14 14.95 -14.39
N GLN A 94 -12.29 14.05 -14.88
CA GLN A 94 -11.83 12.88 -14.12
C GLN A 94 -11.12 13.30 -12.84
N LYS A 95 -10.19 14.26 -12.94
CA LYS A 95 -9.48 14.81 -11.78
C LYS A 95 -10.45 15.35 -10.73
N ARG A 96 -11.48 16.11 -11.14
CA ARG A 96 -12.51 16.62 -10.22
C ARG A 96 -13.30 15.51 -9.55
N MET A 97 -13.68 14.47 -10.29
CA MET A 97 -14.38 13.31 -9.73
C MET A 97 -13.51 12.57 -8.71
N ASP A 98 -12.22 12.38 -9.01
CA ASP A 98 -11.27 11.73 -8.12
C ASP A 98 -11.03 12.56 -6.86
N MET A 99 -10.86 13.88 -6.98
CA MET A 99 -10.76 14.79 -5.83
C MET A 99 -12.03 14.76 -4.95
N ALA A 100 -13.20 14.79 -5.57
CA ALA A 100 -14.47 14.74 -4.86
C ALA A 100 -14.61 13.41 -4.11
N ARG A 101 -14.33 12.28 -4.77
CA ARG A 101 -14.33 10.94 -4.16
C ARG A 101 -13.38 10.87 -2.97
N ARG A 102 -12.14 11.35 -3.11
CA ARG A 102 -11.17 11.41 -2.02
C ARG A 102 -11.68 12.24 -0.85
N SER A 103 -12.19 13.43 -1.11
CA SER A 103 -12.69 14.32 -0.06
C SER A 103 -13.89 13.74 0.72
N ASP A 104 -14.78 13.03 0.02
CA ASP A 104 -15.96 12.38 0.59
C ASP A 104 -15.58 11.14 1.42
N ALA A 105 -14.62 10.32 0.93
CA ALA A 105 -14.04 9.24 1.70
C ALA A 105 -13.38 9.72 3.00
N ARG A 106 -12.63 10.85 2.95
CA ARG A 106 -12.06 11.49 4.15
C ARG A 106 -13.15 11.95 5.12
N GLN A 107 -14.20 12.61 4.62
CA GLN A 107 -15.31 13.07 5.45
C GLN A 107 -16.03 11.91 6.14
N ARG A 108 -16.26 10.79 5.44
CA ARG A 108 -16.81 9.57 6.05
C ARG A 108 -15.92 8.98 7.13
N ARG A 109 -14.59 9.04 6.97
CA ARG A 109 -13.64 8.56 7.98
C ARG A 109 -13.66 9.44 9.22
N ARG A 110 -13.57 10.75 9.03
CA ARG A 110 -13.67 11.72 10.13
C ARG A 110 -14.97 11.56 10.91
N SER A 111 -16.12 11.44 10.23
CA SER A 111 -17.39 11.25 10.93
C SER A 111 -17.47 9.94 11.71
N ARG A 112 -16.91 8.83 11.19
CA ARG A 112 -16.80 7.55 11.92
C ARG A 112 -15.92 7.68 13.16
N LEU A 113 -14.77 8.34 13.03
CA LEU A 113 -13.83 8.55 14.13
C LEU A 113 -14.41 9.50 15.18
N ASP A 114 -15.08 10.57 14.78
CA ASP A 114 -15.76 11.50 15.68
C ASP A 114 -16.90 10.81 16.43
N ALA A 115 -17.70 9.99 15.75
CA ALA A 115 -18.73 9.17 16.40
C ALA A 115 -18.12 8.21 17.42
N LYS A 116 -17.00 7.56 17.07
CA LYS A 116 -16.24 6.70 17.97
C LYS A 116 -15.71 7.51 19.17
N ARG A 117 -15.11 8.69 18.96
CA ARG A 117 -14.63 9.58 20.03
C ARG A 117 -15.78 9.98 20.96
N MET A 118 -16.93 10.39 20.40
CA MET A 118 -18.13 10.75 21.17
C MET A 118 -18.66 9.59 22.00
N SER A 119 -18.56 8.34 21.53
CA SER A 119 -18.97 7.17 22.33
C SER A 119 -18.09 6.89 23.56
N TYR A 120 -16.89 7.48 23.64
CA TYR A 120 -16.00 7.32 24.80
C TYR A 120 -16.03 8.52 25.76
N VAL A 121 -16.62 9.65 25.37
CA VAL A 121 -16.77 10.82 26.25
C VAL A 121 -17.72 10.44 27.39
N GLY A 122 -17.16 10.14 28.57
CA GLY A 122 -17.88 9.70 29.77
C GLY A 122 -17.48 8.32 30.30
N ASN A 123 -16.59 7.57 29.62
CA ASN A 123 -16.12 6.26 30.07
C ASN A 123 -14.62 6.34 30.46
N ASP A 124 -14.35 6.48 31.76
CA ASP A 124 -13.05 6.93 32.32
C ASP A 124 -11.92 5.86 32.32
N TYR A 125 -12.17 4.65 31.83
CA TYR A 125 -11.27 3.48 32.02
C TYR A 125 -10.77 2.80 30.74
N SER A 126 -10.83 3.46 29.58
CA SER A 126 -10.30 2.90 28.33
C SER A 126 -9.37 3.89 27.66
N TYR A 127 -8.07 3.56 27.60
CA TYR A 127 -7.14 4.22 26.70
C TYR A 127 -7.45 3.75 25.27
N PRO A 128 -8.04 4.59 24.41
CA PRO A 128 -8.31 4.17 23.04
C PRO A 128 -6.97 3.99 22.36
N ARG A 129 -6.76 2.85 21.69
CA ARG A 129 -5.77 2.76 20.62
C ARG A 129 -6.19 3.80 19.58
N MET A 130 -5.60 4.98 19.65
CA MET A 130 -5.70 6.00 18.61
C MET A 130 -4.97 5.44 17.40
N GLU A 131 -5.68 4.60 16.65
CA GLU A 131 -5.26 4.18 15.34
C GLU A 131 -5.18 5.46 14.51
N GLY A 132 -3.96 5.82 14.07
CA GLY A 132 -3.73 7.05 13.33
C GLY A 132 -4.65 7.12 12.10
N GLU A 133 -4.97 8.33 11.67
CA GLU A 133 -5.83 8.62 10.51
C GLU A 133 -5.18 8.24 9.16
N SER A 134 -4.19 7.33 9.18
CA SER A 134 -3.39 6.93 8.04
C SER A 134 -4.27 6.18 7.03
N SER A 135 -4.79 6.95 6.09
CA SER A 135 -5.48 6.50 4.89
C SER A 135 -4.63 5.47 4.14
N THR A 136 -5.04 4.20 4.17
CA THR A 136 -4.67 3.17 3.18
C THR A 136 -5.77 3.01 2.14
N ASP A 137 -6.67 4.00 2.02
CA ASP A 137 -7.74 4.04 1.02
C ASP A 137 -7.09 4.08 -0.36
N GLU A 138 -6.78 2.94 -0.96
CA GLU A 138 -6.41 2.83 -2.37
C GLU A 138 -7.70 2.96 -3.19
N SER A 139 -7.64 3.52 -4.41
CA SER A 139 -8.81 3.40 -5.29
C SER A 139 -9.04 1.91 -5.60
N ASP A 140 -10.30 1.47 -5.71
CA ASP A 140 -10.62 0.09 -6.11
C ASP A 140 -9.87 -0.28 -7.41
N ASN A 141 -9.83 0.64 -8.37
CA ASN A 141 -9.09 0.47 -9.63
C ASN A 141 -7.57 0.36 -9.46
N GLU A 142 -6.95 1.08 -8.52
CA GLU A 142 -5.50 1.02 -8.27
C GLU A 142 -5.12 -0.30 -7.61
N SER A 143 -5.96 -0.75 -6.66
CA SER A 143 -5.81 -2.02 -5.96
C SER A 143 -5.94 -3.19 -6.95
N GLU A 144 -7.01 -3.19 -7.75
CA GLU A 144 -7.26 -4.21 -8.77
C GLU A 144 -6.13 -4.27 -9.81
N ALA A 145 -5.63 -3.11 -10.26
CA ALA A 145 -4.52 -3.06 -11.21
C ALA A 145 -3.23 -3.61 -10.61
N TYR A 146 -2.93 -3.28 -9.35
CA TYR A 146 -1.77 -3.86 -8.66
C TYR A 146 -1.91 -5.37 -8.49
N ASP A 147 -3.07 -5.84 -8.01
CA ASP A 147 -3.31 -7.26 -7.75
C ASP A 147 -3.23 -8.07 -9.05
N SER A 148 -3.82 -7.55 -10.15
CA SER A 148 -3.73 -8.17 -11.48
C SER A 148 -2.29 -8.27 -11.99
N ASN A 149 -1.48 -7.22 -11.81
CA ASN A 149 -0.07 -7.24 -12.20
C ASN A 149 0.75 -8.20 -11.35
N ARG A 150 0.50 -8.24 -10.03
CA ARG A 150 1.15 -9.19 -9.11
C ARG A 150 0.81 -10.63 -9.50
N ASP A 151 -0.47 -10.91 -9.75
CA ASP A 151 -0.92 -12.25 -10.12
C ASP A 151 -0.30 -12.71 -11.44
N LEU A 152 -0.21 -11.82 -12.43
CA LEU A 152 0.49 -12.11 -13.69
C LEU A 152 1.97 -12.46 -13.45
N LEU A 153 2.67 -11.71 -12.60
CA LEU A 153 4.08 -12.00 -12.27
C LEU A 153 4.23 -13.34 -11.55
N LEU A 154 3.31 -13.66 -10.63
CA LEU A 154 3.32 -14.93 -9.91
C LEU A 154 2.97 -16.13 -10.81
N GLN A 155 2.05 -15.96 -11.77
CA GLN A 155 1.75 -16.95 -12.80
C GLN A 155 2.98 -17.19 -13.68
N THR A 156 3.62 -16.12 -14.15
CA THR A 156 4.87 -16.21 -14.93
C THR A 156 5.97 -16.93 -14.15
N ALA A 157 6.11 -16.62 -12.86
CA ALA A 157 7.06 -17.29 -11.96
C ALA A 157 6.79 -18.79 -11.81
N ALA A 158 5.53 -19.22 -11.81
CA ALA A 158 5.16 -20.64 -11.75
C ALA A 158 5.54 -21.41 -13.03
N GLU A 159 5.64 -20.72 -14.17
CA GLU A 159 5.96 -21.31 -15.47
C GLU A 159 7.46 -21.42 -15.77
N VAL A 160 8.33 -20.83 -14.93
CA VAL A 160 9.79 -20.78 -15.16
C VAL A 160 10.42 -22.18 -15.34
N PHE A 161 9.88 -23.19 -14.66
CA PHE A 161 10.32 -24.59 -14.73
C PHE A 161 9.35 -25.51 -15.48
N SER A 162 8.39 -24.97 -16.24
CA SER A 162 7.40 -25.77 -16.98
C SER A 162 7.99 -26.65 -18.09
N ASP A 163 9.16 -26.27 -18.62
CA ASP A 163 9.94 -27.01 -19.61
C ASP A 163 10.89 -28.04 -18.98
N ALA A 164 11.05 -28.04 -17.66
CA ALA A 164 11.86 -29.02 -16.96
C ALA A 164 11.11 -30.35 -16.85
N ALA A 165 11.84 -31.46 -16.82
CA ALA A 165 11.23 -32.76 -16.51
C ALA A 165 10.60 -32.71 -15.11
N GLU A 166 9.56 -33.50 -14.88
CA GLU A 166 8.80 -33.55 -13.62
C GLU A 166 9.68 -33.76 -12.38
N GLU A 167 10.78 -34.51 -12.54
CA GLU A 167 11.76 -34.77 -11.49
C GLU A 167 12.55 -33.53 -11.05
N TYR A 168 12.57 -32.47 -11.87
CA TYR A 168 13.32 -31.22 -11.65
C TYR A 168 12.43 -29.97 -11.65
N SER A 169 11.11 -30.11 -11.80
CA SER A 169 10.20 -28.97 -11.85
C SER A 169 9.86 -28.40 -10.46
N GLN A 170 9.96 -29.22 -9.41
CA GLN A 170 9.62 -28.85 -8.03
C GLN A 170 10.79 -29.09 -7.07
N LEU A 171 10.96 -28.21 -6.09
CA LEU A 171 12.01 -28.30 -5.06
C LEU A 171 11.91 -29.60 -4.25
N SER A 172 10.70 -30.05 -3.93
CA SER A 172 10.44 -31.30 -3.20
C SER A 172 11.04 -32.52 -3.94
N SER A 173 10.77 -32.65 -5.23
CA SER A 173 11.29 -33.72 -6.09
C SER A 173 12.81 -33.70 -6.17
N VAL A 174 13.38 -32.50 -6.34
CA VAL A 174 14.83 -32.30 -6.40
C VAL A 174 15.49 -32.68 -5.07
N LYS A 175 14.92 -32.24 -3.95
CA LYS A 175 15.39 -32.55 -2.60
C LYS A 175 15.41 -34.06 -2.36
N GLU A 176 14.31 -34.76 -2.67
CA GLU A 176 14.22 -36.21 -2.50
C GLU A 176 15.34 -36.96 -3.25
N ARG A 177 15.64 -36.56 -4.50
CA ARG A 177 16.71 -37.16 -5.29
C ARG A 177 18.08 -36.96 -4.67
N PHE A 178 18.40 -35.74 -4.21
CA PHE A 178 19.69 -35.47 -3.57
C PHE A 178 19.82 -36.19 -2.23
N GLU A 179 18.74 -36.30 -1.46
CA GLU A 179 18.72 -37.11 -0.24
C GLU A 179 18.90 -38.60 -0.53
N ARG A 180 18.28 -39.12 -1.59
CA ARG A 180 18.49 -40.49 -2.04
C ARG A 180 19.93 -40.72 -2.50
N TRP A 181 20.51 -39.79 -3.26
CA TRP A 181 21.90 -39.87 -3.70
C TRP A 181 22.85 -39.87 -2.49
N LYS A 182 22.66 -38.94 -1.55
CA LYS A 182 23.44 -38.88 -0.31
C LYS A 182 23.36 -40.17 0.51
N ARG A 183 22.20 -40.81 0.57
CA ARG A 183 21.99 -42.08 1.29
C ARG A 183 22.61 -43.29 0.60
N LEU A 184 22.46 -43.40 -0.73
CA LEU A 184 22.87 -44.60 -1.47
C LEU A 184 24.32 -44.56 -1.97
N TYR A 185 24.85 -43.36 -2.26
CA TYR A 185 26.18 -43.19 -2.84
C TYR A 185 26.91 -42.01 -2.19
N LEU A 186 27.19 -42.12 -0.89
CA LEU A 186 27.80 -41.06 -0.09
C LEU A 186 29.18 -40.63 -0.62
N ASP A 187 30.01 -41.59 -1.04
CA ASP A 187 31.36 -41.29 -1.54
C ASP A 187 31.29 -40.43 -2.82
N GLY A 188 30.46 -40.84 -3.80
CA GLY A 188 30.25 -40.05 -5.01
C GLY A 188 29.61 -38.68 -4.73
N TYR A 189 28.73 -38.59 -3.74
CA TYR A 189 28.14 -37.32 -3.31
C TYR A 189 29.20 -36.38 -2.72
N ARG A 190 30.11 -36.91 -1.91
CA ARG A 190 31.22 -36.13 -1.30
C ARG A 190 32.26 -35.73 -2.35
N ASP A 191 32.63 -36.66 -3.23
CA ASP A 191 33.67 -36.44 -4.24
C ASP A 191 33.23 -35.42 -5.30
N ALA A 192 31.92 -35.33 -5.57
CA ALA A 192 31.32 -34.28 -6.38
C ALA A 192 31.14 -32.94 -5.63
N TYR A 193 31.60 -32.83 -4.38
CA TYR A 193 31.46 -31.66 -3.52
C TYR A 193 30.02 -31.15 -3.40
N MET A 194 29.04 -32.07 -3.41
CA MET A 194 27.62 -31.70 -3.49
C MET A 194 27.15 -30.85 -2.33
N SER A 195 27.73 -30.99 -1.14
CA SER A 195 27.40 -30.13 0.02
C SER A 195 27.68 -28.64 -0.25
N LEU A 196 28.61 -28.33 -1.17
CA LEU A 196 28.92 -26.96 -1.58
C LEU A 196 27.99 -26.49 -2.71
N SER A 197 27.53 -27.41 -3.58
CA SER A 197 26.71 -27.06 -4.75
C SER A 197 25.20 -27.04 -4.48
N ILE A 198 24.71 -27.79 -3.47
CA ILE A 198 23.28 -27.86 -3.11
C ILE A 198 22.64 -26.48 -2.94
N PRO A 199 23.25 -25.51 -2.20
CA PRO A 199 22.67 -24.19 -2.06
C PRO A 199 22.43 -23.50 -3.41
N SER A 200 23.37 -23.61 -4.36
CA SER A 200 23.24 -23.04 -5.70
C SER A 200 22.15 -23.73 -6.53
N ILE A 201 21.93 -25.02 -6.32
CA ILE A 201 20.88 -25.80 -7.01
C ILE A 201 19.49 -25.46 -6.47
N PHE A 202 19.36 -25.26 -5.15
CA PHE A 202 18.08 -24.95 -4.50
C PHE A 202 17.70 -23.48 -4.63
N SER A 203 18.70 -22.58 -4.69
CA SER A 203 18.55 -21.13 -4.82
C SER A 203 17.42 -20.68 -5.77
N PRO A 204 17.34 -21.12 -7.04
CA PRO A 204 16.29 -20.65 -7.95
C PRO A 204 14.86 -21.02 -7.50
N TYR A 205 14.67 -22.18 -6.86
CA TYR A 205 13.35 -22.57 -6.36
C TYR A 205 12.94 -21.73 -5.14
N VAL A 206 13.88 -21.52 -4.21
CA VAL A 206 13.66 -20.69 -3.02
C VAL A 206 13.35 -19.25 -3.43
N ARG A 207 14.12 -18.69 -4.37
CA ARG A 207 13.92 -17.32 -4.89
C ARG A 207 12.52 -17.13 -5.50
N LEU A 208 12.08 -18.08 -6.34
CA LEU A 208 10.72 -18.03 -6.91
C LEU A 208 9.62 -18.16 -5.85
N GLU A 209 9.87 -18.92 -4.77
CA GLU A 209 8.91 -19.00 -3.68
C GLU A 209 8.86 -17.70 -2.87
N LEU A 210 10.02 -17.09 -2.61
CA LEU A 210 10.13 -15.80 -1.92
C LEU A 210 9.42 -14.64 -2.64
N LEU A 211 9.24 -14.71 -3.97
CA LEU A 211 8.43 -13.73 -4.69
C LEU A 211 6.99 -13.65 -4.19
N LYS A 212 6.47 -14.71 -3.59
CA LYS A 212 5.10 -14.77 -3.05
C LYS A 212 4.98 -14.07 -1.70
N TRP A 213 6.08 -13.98 -0.96
CA TRP A 213 6.07 -13.53 0.43
C TRP A 213 5.85 -12.02 0.50
N ASP A 214 4.70 -11.63 1.07
CA ASP A 214 4.36 -10.24 1.36
C ASP A 214 3.85 -10.14 2.82
N PRO A 215 4.75 -9.84 3.79
CA PRO A 215 4.39 -9.80 5.21
C PRO A 215 3.47 -8.62 5.56
N LEU A 216 3.22 -7.69 4.64
CA LEU A 216 2.31 -6.57 4.84
C LEU A 216 0.88 -6.89 4.38
N ARG A 217 0.69 -7.95 3.57
CA ARG A 217 -0.61 -8.37 3.04
C ARG A 217 -1.10 -9.69 3.62
N GLU A 218 -0.20 -10.65 3.77
CA GLU A 218 -0.53 -12.03 4.16
C GLU A 218 0.10 -12.33 5.52
N ASP A 219 -0.63 -13.04 6.40
CA ASP A 219 -0.15 -13.47 7.72
C ASP A 219 0.69 -14.77 7.61
N VAL A 220 1.46 -14.89 6.53
CA VAL A 220 2.31 -16.05 6.27
C VAL A 220 3.70 -15.73 6.80
N ASP A 221 4.13 -16.48 7.82
CA ASP A 221 5.47 -16.33 8.35
C ASP A 221 6.50 -16.85 7.34
N PHE A 222 7.70 -16.28 7.39
CA PHE A 222 8.84 -16.70 6.58
C PHE A 222 9.16 -18.19 6.76
N TYR A 223 8.90 -18.72 7.95
CA TYR A 223 9.12 -20.13 8.30
C TYR A 223 8.02 -21.08 7.81
N ASP A 224 6.86 -20.57 7.41
CA ASP A 224 5.75 -21.38 6.90
C ASP A 224 5.85 -21.67 5.40
N MET A 225 6.88 -21.12 4.73
CA MET A 225 7.13 -21.32 3.31
C MET A 225 7.64 -22.75 3.03
N ARG A 226 7.29 -23.33 1.87
CA ARG A 226 7.53 -24.76 1.59
C ARG A 226 9.01 -25.12 1.45
N TRP A 227 9.88 -24.13 1.27
CA TRP A 227 11.32 -24.34 1.16
C TRP A 227 12.02 -24.53 2.52
N TYR A 228 11.41 -24.10 3.63
CA TYR A 228 11.96 -24.24 4.99
C TYR A 228 11.87 -25.69 5.48
#